data_AF-A0A533XBV1-F1
#
_entry.id   AF-A0A533XBV1-F1
#
_cell.length_a   1.000
_cell.length_b   1.000
_cell.length_c   1.000
_cell.angle_alpha   90.00
_cell.angle_beta   90.00
_cell.angle_gamma   90.00
#
_symmetry.space_group_name_H-M   'P 1'
#
loop_
_entity.id
_entity.type
_entity.pdbx_description
1 polymer ?
#
loop_
_entity_poly.entity_id
_entity_poly.type
_entity_poly.pdbx_seq_one_letter_code
_entity_poly.pdbx_strand_id
1 'polypeptide(L)'
;MSDQRPRGLANLKWSFLFFMVGGALTFVPFVGLVGGLFYIVALVFLIVGWRDLGRSTLAEAPRYKSTGSWLIYSIVIAVVVAVIGGVLVSIQFVSAVPALGSTPPSLQAIYQSQAFRNLESEFIAVGGAAYIAPLLAWYRVITSLMRLAEEVSQPRLKTAGWLLLTLAVFGLGSLAVFSAMLYTGVISFPTPTTAGRLGAFYGIYYYLSFAGYGGVVILVLSLVAEGLLILASYMGYKGLKGARLG
;
A
#
# COMPACT_ATOMS: atom_id res chain seq x y z
N MET A 1 -4.07 0.83 35.99
CA MET A 1 -4.43 0.52 34.58
C MET A 1 -3.98 -0.91 34.29
N SER A 2 -4.82 -1.75 33.67
CA SER A 2 -4.44 -3.11 33.29
C SER A 2 -3.41 -3.08 32.16
N ASP A 3 -2.32 -3.85 32.26
CA ASP A 3 -1.34 -3.98 31.19
C ASP A 3 -1.99 -4.48 29.89
N GLN A 4 -1.90 -3.69 28.83
CA GLN A 4 -2.50 -4.01 27.53
C GLN A 4 -1.58 -4.80 26.61
N ARG A 5 -0.36 -5.16 27.05
CA ARG A 5 0.60 -5.95 26.26
C ARG A 5 -0.01 -7.21 25.63
N PRO A 6 -0.75 -8.09 26.34
CA PRO A 6 -1.29 -9.31 25.74
C PRO A 6 -2.26 -9.01 24.59
N ARG A 7 -3.03 -7.93 24.71
CA ARG A 7 -3.98 -7.46 23.69
C ARG A 7 -3.31 -6.73 22.53
N GLY A 8 -2.19 -6.05 22.77
CA GLY A 8 -1.37 -5.47 21.72
C GLY A 8 -0.72 -6.54 20.84
N LEU A 9 -0.02 -7.50 21.48
CA LEU A 9 0.57 -8.66 20.78
C LEU A 9 -0.54 -9.48 20.10
N ALA A 10 -1.65 -9.70 20.81
CA ALA A 10 -3.04 -9.75 20.34
C ALA A 10 -3.30 -9.42 18.86
N ASN A 11 -3.46 -8.13 18.68
CA ASN A 11 -3.92 -7.52 17.45
C ASN A 11 -2.82 -7.54 16.40
N LEU A 12 -1.55 -7.33 16.76
CA LEU A 12 -0.45 -7.42 15.79
C LEU A 12 -0.35 -8.80 15.13
N LYS A 13 -0.53 -9.90 15.89
CA LYS A 13 -0.49 -11.25 15.31
C LYS A 13 -1.60 -11.43 14.27
N TRP A 14 -2.80 -10.96 14.60
CA TRP A 14 -3.94 -11.02 13.70
C TRP A 14 -3.70 -10.17 12.47
N SER A 15 -3.16 -8.96 12.64
CA SER A 15 -2.76 -8.10 11.54
C SER A 15 -1.85 -8.83 10.55
N PHE A 16 -0.78 -9.46 11.03
CA PHE A 16 0.12 -10.24 10.16
C PHE A 16 -0.55 -11.45 9.53
N LEU A 17 -1.46 -12.14 10.23
CA LEU A 17 -2.24 -13.21 9.62
C LEU A 17 -3.09 -12.68 8.45
N PHE A 18 -3.78 -11.56 8.65
CA PHE A 18 -4.63 -10.95 7.62
C PHE A 18 -3.80 -10.40 6.44
N PHE A 19 -2.63 -9.80 6.68
CA PHE A 19 -1.70 -9.44 5.59
C PHE A 19 -1.24 -10.67 4.79
N MET A 20 -0.88 -11.76 5.48
CA MET A 20 -0.44 -12.99 4.83
C MET A 20 -1.55 -13.63 3.98
N VAL A 21 -2.75 -13.75 4.53
CA VAL A 21 -3.90 -14.31 3.80
C VAL A 21 -4.33 -13.38 2.66
N GLY A 22 -4.36 -12.07 2.90
CA GLY A 22 -4.65 -11.06 1.87
C GLY A 22 -3.71 -11.18 0.69
N GLY A 23 -2.39 -11.21 0.95
CA GLY A 23 -1.37 -11.39 -0.08
C GLY A 23 -1.47 -12.74 -0.79
N ALA A 24 -1.75 -13.83 -0.08
CA ALA A 24 -1.93 -15.13 -0.74
C ALA A 24 -3.14 -15.13 -1.70
N LEU A 25 -4.22 -14.43 -1.32
CA LEU A 25 -5.42 -14.31 -2.15
C LEU A 25 -5.21 -13.42 -3.40
N THR A 26 -4.22 -12.53 -3.43
CA THR A 26 -3.95 -11.72 -4.64
C THR A 26 -3.39 -12.56 -5.80
N PHE A 27 -2.87 -13.76 -5.52
CA PHE A 27 -2.47 -14.75 -6.53
C PHE A 27 -3.64 -15.58 -7.08
N VAL A 28 -4.86 -15.42 -6.55
CA VAL A 28 -6.03 -16.15 -7.03
C VAL A 28 -6.88 -15.21 -7.90
N PRO A 29 -6.99 -15.47 -9.23
CA PRO A 29 -7.87 -14.68 -10.10
C PRO A 29 -9.31 -14.68 -9.57
N PHE A 30 -10.02 -13.58 -9.76
CA PHE A 30 -11.40 -13.30 -9.30
C PHE A 30 -11.59 -13.13 -7.78
N VAL A 31 -10.55 -13.34 -6.97
CA VAL A 31 -10.61 -13.24 -5.50
C VAL A 31 -9.87 -12.01 -4.95
N GLY A 32 -9.22 -11.22 -5.83
CA GLY A 32 -8.43 -10.04 -5.43
C GLY A 32 -9.20 -9.01 -4.59
N LEU A 33 -10.49 -8.81 -4.85
CA LEU A 33 -11.35 -7.89 -4.09
C LEU A 33 -11.53 -8.36 -2.63
N VAL A 34 -11.63 -9.68 -2.43
CA VAL A 34 -11.62 -10.29 -1.09
C VAL A 34 -10.27 -10.04 -0.42
N GLY A 35 -9.16 -10.21 -1.14
CA GLY A 35 -7.81 -9.89 -0.64
C GLY A 35 -7.68 -8.44 -0.13
N GLY A 36 -8.28 -7.48 -0.84
CA GLY A 36 -8.35 -6.08 -0.41
C GLY A 36 -9.03 -5.87 0.94
N LEU A 37 -10.13 -6.58 1.21
CA LEU A 37 -10.80 -6.54 2.52
C LEU A 37 -9.89 -7.08 3.64
N PHE A 38 -9.12 -8.14 3.38
CA PHE A 38 -8.14 -8.64 4.33
C PHE A 38 -7.07 -7.60 4.65
N TYR A 39 -6.59 -6.82 3.67
CA TYR A 39 -5.65 -5.73 3.93
C TYR A 39 -6.22 -4.62 4.80
N ILE A 40 -7.49 -4.23 4.59
CA ILE A 40 -8.17 -3.24 5.42
C ILE A 40 -8.28 -3.75 6.87
N VAL A 41 -8.74 -4.99 7.04
CA VAL A 41 -8.84 -5.62 8.37
C VAL A 41 -7.46 -5.73 9.03
N ALA A 42 -6.42 -6.10 8.27
CA ALA A 42 -5.05 -6.17 8.74
C ALA A 42 -4.56 -4.81 9.25
N LEU A 43 -4.85 -3.73 8.54
CA LEU A 43 -4.50 -2.36 8.92
C LEU A 43 -5.19 -1.93 10.21
N VAL A 44 -6.48 -2.25 10.38
CA VAL A 44 -7.22 -1.99 11.63
C VAL A 44 -6.54 -2.69 12.81
N PHE A 45 -6.25 -3.99 12.68
CA PHE A 45 -5.54 -4.73 13.71
C PHE A 45 -4.12 -4.20 13.96
N LEU A 46 -3.44 -3.72 12.92
CA LEU A 46 -2.11 -3.11 13.05
C LEU A 46 -2.16 -1.87 13.92
N ILE A 47 -3.08 -0.94 13.61
CA ILE A 47 -3.27 0.32 14.34
C ILE A 47 -3.65 0.05 15.79
N VAL A 48 -4.65 -0.81 16.01
CA VAL A 48 -5.10 -1.15 17.37
C VAL A 48 -3.98 -1.84 18.14
N GLY A 49 -3.24 -2.76 17.51
CA GLY A 49 -2.11 -3.46 18.13
C GLY A 49 -1.02 -2.51 18.63
N TRP A 50 -0.60 -1.55 17.80
CA TRP A 50 0.40 -0.55 18.21
C TRP A 50 -0.12 0.37 19.31
N ARG A 51 -1.40 0.77 19.27
CA ARG A 51 -2.00 1.63 20.30
C ARG A 51 -2.12 0.92 21.65
N ASP A 52 -2.47 -0.36 21.64
CA ASP A 52 -2.56 -1.19 22.85
C ASP A 52 -1.16 -1.42 23.45
N LEU A 53 -0.14 -1.71 22.63
CA LEU A 53 1.25 -1.73 23.10
C LEU A 53 1.70 -0.36 23.63
N GLY A 54 1.18 0.72 23.06
CA GLY A 54 1.38 2.08 23.55
C GLY A 54 0.84 2.37 24.95
N ARG A 55 0.05 1.46 25.52
CA ARG A 55 -0.55 1.51 26.86
C ARG A 55 -0.06 0.37 27.76
N SER A 56 0.96 -0.37 27.31
CA SER A 56 1.59 -1.44 28.08
C SER A 56 2.70 -0.93 29.00
N THR A 57 3.28 -1.84 29.79
CA THR A 57 4.46 -1.59 30.63
C THR A 57 5.80 -1.82 29.89
N LEU A 58 5.78 -1.99 28.57
CA LEU A 58 6.98 -2.11 27.74
C LEU A 58 7.81 -0.82 27.75
N ALA A 59 9.13 -0.95 27.63
CA ALA A 59 10.06 0.17 27.71
C ALA A 59 9.84 1.19 26.57
N GLU A 60 9.53 0.70 25.36
CA GLU A 60 9.26 1.55 24.20
C GLU A 60 7.75 1.83 24.00
N ALA A 61 6.91 1.72 25.05
CA ALA A 61 5.49 2.06 24.96
C ALA A 61 5.21 3.45 24.31
N PRO A 62 5.96 4.53 24.61
CA PRO A 62 5.78 5.80 23.91
C PRO A 62 6.01 5.72 22.40
N ARG A 63 6.98 4.92 21.95
CA ARG A 63 7.24 4.66 20.52
C ARG A 63 6.08 3.90 19.90
N TYR A 64 5.58 2.84 20.54
CA TYR A 64 4.45 2.05 20.02
C TYR A 64 3.17 2.90 19.87
N LYS A 65 2.89 3.75 20.86
CA LYS A 65 1.80 4.73 20.78
C LYS A 65 1.97 5.66 19.58
N SER A 66 3.18 6.19 19.39
CA SER A 66 3.51 7.08 18.26
C SER A 66 3.35 6.38 16.92
N THR A 67 3.77 5.11 16.80
CA THR A 67 3.62 4.31 15.57
C THR A 67 2.15 4.13 15.20
N GLY A 68 1.28 3.84 16.18
CA GLY A 68 -0.17 3.80 15.96
C GLY A 68 -0.74 5.14 15.49
N SER A 69 -0.25 6.28 16.01
CA SER A 69 -0.66 7.62 15.55
C SER A 69 -0.19 7.92 14.13
N TRP A 70 1.05 7.55 13.78
CA TRP A 70 1.61 7.75 12.43
C TRP A 70 0.81 7.01 11.36
N LEU A 71 0.35 5.78 11.66
CA LEU A 71 -0.53 5.03 10.76
C LEU A 71 -1.89 5.73 10.55
N ILE A 72 -2.42 6.41 11.57
CA ILE A 72 -3.66 7.20 11.42
C ILE A 72 -3.38 8.45 10.60
N TYR A 73 -2.29 9.16 10.88
CA TYR A 73 -1.92 10.35 10.13
C TYR A 73 -1.68 10.06 8.65
N SER A 74 -1.06 8.92 8.31
CA SER A 74 -0.87 8.55 6.91
C SER A 74 -2.20 8.29 6.19
N ILE A 75 -3.18 7.67 6.86
CA ILE A 75 -4.53 7.49 6.30
C ILE A 75 -5.22 8.84 6.09
N VAL A 76 -5.16 9.73 7.07
CA VAL A 76 -5.76 11.08 6.96
C VAL A 76 -5.13 11.85 5.79
N ILE A 77 -3.80 11.82 5.66
CA ILE A 77 -3.09 12.45 4.55
C ILE A 77 -3.51 11.84 3.22
N ALA A 78 -3.60 10.51 3.13
CA ALA A 78 -4.05 9.83 1.91
C ALA A 78 -5.48 10.25 1.50
N VAL A 79 -6.40 10.37 2.46
CA VAL A 79 -7.78 10.84 2.21
C VAL A 79 -7.79 12.30 1.78
N VAL A 80 -7.05 13.18 2.45
CA VAL A 80 -6.96 14.61 2.09
C VAL A 80 -6.41 14.77 0.68
N VAL A 81 -5.35 14.05 0.33
CA VAL A 81 -4.78 14.07 -1.02
C VAL A 81 -5.78 13.54 -2.03
N ALA A 82 -6.46 12.43 -1.75
CA ALA A 82 -7.47 11.86 -2.67
C ALA A 82 -8.62 12.85 -2.92
N VAL A 83 -9.07 13.57 -1.90
CA VAL A 83 -10.09 14.62 -2.01
C VAL A 83 -9.59 15.81 -2.83
N ILE A 84 -8.41 16.35 -2.50
CA ILE A 84 -7.82 17.49 -3.22
C ILE A 84 -7.59 17.12 -4.69
N GLY A 85 -6.99 15.96 -4.95
CA GLY A 85 -6.77 15.44 -6.29
C GLY A 85 -8.08 15.25 -7.06
N GLY A 86 -9.10 14.66 -6.42
CA GLY A 86 -10.43 14.52 -7.00
C GLY A 86 -11.08 15.85 -7.36
N VAL A 87 -10.95 16.86 -6.51
CA VAL A 87 -11.47 18.21 -6.75
C VAL A 87 -10.72 18.91 -7.89
N LEU A 88 -9.38 18.86 -7.91
CA LEU A 88 -8.57 19.46 -8.98
C LEU A 88 -8.90 18.85 -10.35
N VAL A 89 -9.00 17.52 -10.43
CA VAL A 89 -9.42 16.80 -11.64
C VAL A 89 -10.83 17.24 -12.07
N SER A 90 -11.76 17.34 -11.12
CA SER A 90 -13.15 17.72 -11.41
C SER A 90 -13.27 19.15 -11.93
N ILE A 91 -12.52 20.11 -11.37
CA ILE A 91 -12.54 21.52 -11.79
C ILE A 91 -11.98 21.68 -13.20
N GLN A 92 -10.82 21.08 -13.47
CA GLN A 92 -10.23 21.13 -14.81
C GLN A 92 -11.09 20.43 -15.87
N PHE A 93 -11.81 19.37 -15.48
CA PHE A 93 -12.76 18.71 -16.37
C PHE A 93 -13.95 19.62 -16.70
N VAL A 94 -14.57 20.23 -15.68
CA VAL A 94 -15.73 21.12 -15.86
C VAL A 94 -15.37 22.40 -16.63
N SER A 95 -14.17 22.94 -16.46
CA SER A 95 -13.72 24.14 -17.17
C SER A 95 -13.29 23.91 -18.62
N ALA A 96 -13.02 22.66 -19.03
CA ALA A 96 -12.70 22.30 -20.41
C ALA A 96 -13.94 22.02 -21.29
N VAL A 97 -15.10 21.72 -20.68
CA VAL A 97 -16.37 21.41 -21.39
C VAL A 97 -16.95 22.59 -22.20
N PRO A 98 -16.87 23.87 -21.77
CA PRO A 98 -17.42 24.99 -22.54
C PRO A 98 -16.67 25.26 -23.86
N ALA A 99 -15.44 24.78 -24.01
CA ALA A 99 -14.61 25.05 -25.19
C ALA A 99 -14.89 24.14 -26.40
N LEU A 100 -15.72 23.08 -26.25
CA LEU A 100 -15.83 22.00 -27.24
C LEU A 100 -17.19 21.89 -27.97
N GLY A 101 -18.12 22.84 -27.79
CA GLY A 101 -19.33 22.92 -28.60
C GLY A 101 -20.24 21.69 -28.52
N SER A 102 -21.17 21.68 -27.57
CA SER A 102 -22.41 20.87 -27.53
C SER A 102 -22.34 19.33 -27.65
N THR A 103 -21.18 18.71 -27.81
CA THR A 103 -21.02 17.25 -27.70
C THR A 103 -20.00 16.91 -26.62
N PRO A 104 -20.33 16.02 -25.66
CA PRO A 104 -19.34 15.52 -24.70
C PRO A 104 -18.18 14.89 -25.49
N PRO A 105 -16.92 15.29 -25.23
CA PRO A 105 -15.78 14.66 -25.91
C PRO A 105 -15.77 13.16 -25.62
N SER A 106 -15.45 12.36 -26.62
CA SER A 106 -15.29 10.92 -26.42
C SER A 106 -14.18 10.66 -25.38
N LEU A 107 -14.29 9.56 -24.63
CA LEU A 107 -13.26 9.16 -23.65
C LEU A 107 -11.84 9.18 -24.26
N GLN A 108 -11.72 8.77 -25.52
CA GLN A 108 -10.44 8.76 -26.24
C GLN A 108 -9.90 10.18 -26.50
N ALA A 109 -10.76 11.13 -26.88
CA ALA A 109 -10.36 12.53 -27.05
C ALA A 109 -9.95 13.18 -25.70
N ILE A 110 -10.61 12.78 -24.60
CA ILE A 110 -10.25 13.23 -23.24
C ILE A 110 -8.84 12.75 -22.88
N TYR A 111 -8.56 11.45 -23.01
CA TYR A 111 -7.25 10.86 -22.68
C TYR A 111 -6.09 11.42 -23.53
N GLN A 112 -6.38 11.88 -24.75
CA GLN A 112 -5.36 12.45 -25.63
C GLN A 112 -5.18 13.96 -25.46
N SER A 113 -6.05 14.64 -24.71
CA SER A 113 -5.98 16.08 -24.52
C SER A 113 -4.75 16.51 -23.72
N GLN A 114 -4.19 17.67 -24.06
CA GLN A 114 -3.08 18.26 -23.30
C GLN A 114 -3.48 18.56 -21.85
N ALA A 115 -4.74 18.93 -21.60
CA ALA A 115 -5.28 19.14 -20.27
C ALA A 115 -5.23 17.86 -19.42
N PHE A 116 -5.60 16.70 -19.99
CA PHE A 116 -5.49 15.42 -19.32
C PHE A 116 -4.03 15.02 -19.05
N ARG A 117 -3.11 15.27 -19.98
CA ARG A 117 -1.67 15.00 -19.76
C ARG A 117 -1.04 15.90 -18.69
N ASN A 118 -1.47 17.16 -18.62
CA ASN A 118 -1.04 18.08 -17.55
C ASN A 118 -1.62 17.65 -16.19
N LEU A 119 -2.87 17.18 -16.16
CA LEU A 119 -3.46 16.55 -14.97
C LEU A 119 -2.73 15.27 -14.56
N GLU A 120 -2.31 14.44 -15.52
CA GLU A 120 -1.57 13.20 -15.26
C GLU A 120 -0.23 13.50 -14.60
N SER A 121 0.53 14.49 -15.09
CA SER A 121 1.81 14.88 -14.50
C SER A 121 1.65 15.54 -13.12
N GLU A 122 0.63 16.39 -12.92
CA GLU A 122 0.28 16.94 -11.61
C GLU A 122 -0.17 15.84 -10.64
N PHE A 123 -0.94 14.85 -11.10
CA PHE A 123 -1.38 13.71 -10.30
C PHE A 123 -0.20 12.81 -9.90
N ILE A 124 0.78 12.61 -10.78
CA ILE A 124 2.02 11.90 -10.45
C ILE A 124 2.82 12.67 -9.38
N ALA A 125 2.93 13.99 -9.50
CA ALA A 125 3.63 14.83 -8.52
C ALA A 125 2.93 14.84 -7.15
N VAL A 126 1.61 15.04 -7.14
CA VAL A 126 0.77 15.04 -5.94
C VAL A 126 0.70 13.63 -5.32
N GLY A 127 0.53 12.60 -6.13
CA GLY A 127 0.54 11.20 -5.71
C GLY A 127 1.89 10.77 -5.15
N GLY A 128 2.99 11.21 -5.77
CA GLY A 128 4.35 11.00 -5.27
C GLY A 128 4.60 11.68 -3.92
N ALA A 129 4.19 12.94 -3.77
CA ALA A 129 4.27 13.65 -2.49
C ALA A 129 3.39 12.99 -1.41
N ALA A 130 2.20 12.53 -1.78
CA ALA A 130 1.30 11.82 -0.90
C ALA A 130 1.84 10.47 -0.45
N TYR A 131 2.68 9.83 -1.25
CA TYR A 131 3.32 8.55 -0.94
C TYR A 131 4.37 8.65 0.20
N ILE A 132 4.87 9.86 0.48
CA ILE A 132 5.85 10.10 1.56
C ILE A 132 5.26 9.75 2.93
N ALA A 133 4.03 10.16 3.22
CA ALA A 133 3.42 9.93 4.53
C ALA A 133 3.20 8.43 4.85
N PRO A 134 2.63 7.60 3.93
CA PRO A 134 2.63 6.15 4.06
C PRO A 134 4.01 5.55 4.24
N LEU A 135 5.02 5.99 3.47
CA LEU A 135 6.41 5.49 3.60
C LEU A 135 6.97 5.75 5.00
N LEU A 136 6.80 6.96 5.54
CA LEU A 136 7.26 7.32 6.89
C LEU A 136 6.53 6.50 7.96
N ALA A 137 5.22 6.29 7.81
CA ALA A 137 4.45 5.45 8.72
C ALA A 137 4.93 3.99 8.66
N TRP A 138 5.25 3.47 7.48
CA TRP A 138 5.78 2.13 7.29
C TRP A 138 7.18 1.95 7.88
N TYR A 139 8.06 2.94 7.68
CA TYR A 139 9.37 2.98 8.33
C TYR A 139 9.26 2.95 9.86
N ARG A 140 8.27 3.65 10.43
CA ARG A 140 7.98 3.56 11.87
C ARG A 140 7.50 2.19 12.31
N VAL A 141 6.63 1.54 11.53
CA VAL A 141 6.20 0.16 11.82
C VAL A 141 7.40 -0.79 11.83
N ILE A 142 8.28 -0.70 10.84
CA ILE A 142 9.50 -1.52 10.72
C ILE A 142 10.41 -1.32 11.93
N THR A 143 10.75 -0.08 12.26
CA THR A 143 11.66 0.22 13.38
C THR A 143 11.03 -0.12 14.74
N SER A 144 9.70 -0.03 14.86
CA SER A 144 8.99 -0.45 16.07
C SER A 144 8.95 -1.97 16.21
N LEU A 145 8.81 -2.71 15.11
CA LEU A 145 8.91 -4.17 15.11
C LEU A 145 10.28 -4.66 15.55
N MET A 146 11.34 -4.02 15.06
CA MET A 146 12.71 -4.38 15.45
C MET A 146 12.96 -4.15 16.95
N ARG A 147 12.43 -3.07 17.53
CA ARG A 147 12.50 -2.83 18.98
C ARG A 147 11.63 -3.80 19.78
N LEU A 148 10.42 -4.05 19.32
CA LEU A 148 9.52 -5.02 19.95
C LEU A 148 10.15 -6.42 19.97
N ALA A 149 10.88 -6.80 18.91
CA ALA A 149 11.62 -8.06 18.84
C ALA A 149 12.64 -8.21 19.97
N GLU A 150 13.32 -7.12 20.35
CA GLU A 150 14.29 -7.07 21.43
C GLU A 150 13.59 -7.18 22.79
N GLU A 151 12.50 -6.45 23.00
CA GLU A 151 11.74 -6.46 24.27
C GLU A 151 11.02 -7.80 24.55
N VAL A 152 10.55 -8.49 23.51
CA VAL A 152 9.86 -9.78 23.66
C VAL A 152 10.75 -10.98 23.38
N SER A 153 12.05 -10.76 23.14
CA SER A 153 13.04 -11.80 22.84
C SER A 153 12.63 -12.73 21.69
N GLN A 154 12.03 -12.18 20.63
CA GLN A 154 11.58 -12.94 19.46
C GLN A 154 12.32 -12.52 18.19
N PRO A 155 13.41 -13.21 17.79
CA PRO A 155 14.25 -12.82 16.65
C PRO A 155 13.48 -12.84 15.32
N ARG A 156 12.42 -13.66 15.22
CA ARG A 156 11.56 -13.72 14.02
C ARG A 156 10.86 -12.39 13.73
N LEU A 157 10.57 -11.58 14.75
CA LEU A 157 10.00 -10.23 14.55
C LEU A 157 11.01 -9.27 13.95
N LYS A 158 12.30 -9.42 14.30
CA LYS A 158 13.39 -8.67 13.68
C LYS A 158 13.53 -9.05 12.21
N THR A 159 13.44 -10.35 11.88
CA THR A 159 13.41 -10.81 10.49
C THR A 159 12.22 -10.26 9.71
N ALA A 160 11.02 -10.24 10.32
CA ALA A 160 9.84 -9.63 9.70
C ALA A 160 10.07 -8.14 9.38
N GLY A 161 10.66 -7.39 10.31
CA GLY A 161 11.06 -6.00 10.10
C GLY A 161 12.03 -5.82 8.92
N TRP A 162 13.06 -6.68 8.82
CA TRP A 162 14.00 -6.64 7.69
C TRP A 162 13.32 -6.94 6.35
N LEU A 163 12.45 -7.95 6.29
CA LEU A 163 11.72 -8.28 5.06
C LEU A 163 10.78 -7.13 4.63
N LEU A 164 10.10 -6.46 5.58
CA LEU A 164 9.31 -5.26 5.29
C LEU A 164 10.18 -4.09 4.81
N LEU A 165 11.40 -3.95 5.34
CA LEU A 165 12.34 -2.95 4.83
C LEU A 165 12.80 -3.27 3.41
N THR A 166 13.15 -4.52 3.13
CA THR A 166 13.48 -4.98 1.78
C THR A 166 12.32 -4.74 0.82
N LEU A 167 11.08 -5.02 1.23
CA LEU A 167 9.87 -4.71 0.47
C LEU A 167 9.75 -3.20 0.19
N ALA A 168 9.96 -2.34 1.18
CA ALA A 168 9.89 -0.89 1.01
C ALA A 168 10.96 -0.36 0.03
N VAL A 169 12.21 -0.84 0.15
CA VAL A 169 13.31 -0.48 -0.75
C VAL A 169 13.05 -1.01 -2.16
N PHE A 170 12.58 -2.25 -2.28
CA PHE A 170 12.19 -2.83 -3.56
C PHE A 170 11.07 -2.03 -4.22
N GLY A 171 10.06 -1.62 -3.47
CA GLY A 171 8.96 -0.78 -3.96
C GLY A 171 9.44 0.59 -4.46
N LEU A 172 10.34 1.25 -3.73
CA LEU A 172 10.95 2.52 -4.15
C LEU A 172 11.77 2.36 -5.43
N GLY A 173 12.61 1.33 -5.51
CA GLY A 173 13.39 1.02 -6.71
C GLY A 173 12.50 0.71 -7.91
N SER A 174 11.45 -0.08 -7.69
CA SER A 174 10.45 -0.44 -8.71
C SER A 174 9.73 0.80 -9.23
N LEU A 175 9.32 1.71 -8.35
CA LEU A 175 8.68 2.98 -8.72
C LEU A 175 9.60 3.86 -9.57
N ALA A 176 10.88 3.97 -9.19
CA ALA A 176 11.86 4.76 -9.92
C ALA A 176 12.13 4.18 -11.32
N VAL A 177 12.32 2.86 -11.41
CA VAL A 177 12.51 2.15 -12.70
C VAL A 177 11.28 2.30 -13.57
N PHE A 178 10.08 2.10 -13.02
CA PHE A 178 8.83 2.25 -13.76
C PHE A 178 8.64 3.68 -14.28
N SER A 179 8.91 4.69 -13.44
CA SER A 179 8.86 6.10 -13.83
C SER A 179 9.87 6.43 -14.94
N ALA A 180 11.08 5.89 -14.87
CA ALA A 180 12.10 6.08 -15.90
C ALA A 180 11.71 5.41 -17.23
N MET A 181 11.12 4.21 -17.18
CA MET A 181 10.63 3.51 -18.36
C MET A 181 9.45 4.24 -19.02
N LEU A 182 8.57 4.86 -18.23
CA LEU A 182 7.50 5.73 -18.74
C LEU A 182 8.08 6.99 -19.41
N TYR A 183 9.04 7.66 -18.74
CA TYR A 183 9.66 8.89 -19.26
C TYR A 183 10.44 8.65 -20.57
N THR A 184 11.13 7.52 -20.67
CA THR A 184 11.91 7.15 -21.86
C THR A 184 11.07 6.53 -22.98
N GLY A 185 9.76 6.32 -22.77
CA GLY A 185 8.85 5.75 -23.75
C GLY A 185 9.04 4.26 -24.01
N VAL A 186 9.85 3.57 -23.20
CA VAL A 186 10.05 2.09 -23.27
C VAL A 186 8.75 1.35 -22.99
N ILE A 187 7.90 1.92 -22.13
CA ILE A 187 6.53 1.49 -21.89
C ILE A 187 5.60 2.69 -22.09
N SER A 188 4.50 2.47 -22.80
CA SER A 188 3.39 3.42 -22.89
C SER A 188 2.17 2.79 -22.23
N PHE A 189 1.29 3.60 -21.64
CA PHE A 189 0.00 3.10 -21.22
C PHE A 189 -0.77 2.66 -22.47
N PRO A 190 -1.06 1.35 -22.66
CA PRO A 190 -2.01 0.97 -23.68
C PRO A 190 -3.33 1.67 -23.35
N THR A 191 -4.02 2.14 -24.39
CA THR A 191 -5.39 2.64 -24.27
C THR A 191 -6.16 1.61 -23.44
N PRO A 192 -6.78 1.99 -22.30
CA PRO A 192 -7.46 1.02 -21.47
C PRO A 192 -8.48 0.30 -22.35
N THR A 193 -8.23 -0.97 -22.64
CA THR A 193 -9.17 -1.79 -23.40
C THR A 193 -10.44 -1.90 -22.55
N THR A 194 -11.55 -2.27 -23.16
CA THR A 194 -12.85 -2.45 -22.49
C THR A 194 -12.78 -3.37 -21.25
N ALA A 195 -11.70 -4.15 -21.10
CA ALA A 195 -11.34 -4.96 -19.93
C ALA A 195 -10.90 -4.16 -18.69
N GLY A 196 -10.58 -2.86 -18.79
CA GLY A 196 -10.13 -2.02 -17.67
C GLY A 196 -11.13 -1.91 -16.51
N ARG A 197 -12.41 -2.24 -16.74
CA ARG A 197 -13.43 -2.31 -15.68
C ARG A 197 -13.34 -3.57 -14.82
N LEU A 198 -12.61 -4.60 -15.24
CA LEU A 198 -12.50 -5.88 -14.53
C LEU A 198 -11.22 -6.04 -13.70
N GLY A 199 -10.31 -5.06 -13.72
CA GLY A 199 -8.98 -5.21 -13.13
C GLY A 199 -8.94 -5.54 -11.65
N ALA A 200 -9.93 -5.07 -10.87
CA ALA A 200 -10.07 -5.42 -9.46
C ALA A 200 -10.34 -6.92 -9.22
N PHE A 201 -10.90 -7.63 -10.21
CA PHE A 201 -11.17 -9.06 -10.11
C PHE A 201 -9.91 -9.89 -10.40
N TYR A 202 -9.05 -9.47 -11.32
CA TYR A 202 -7.92 -10.29 -11.78
C TYR A 202 -6.66 -10.25 -10.90
N GLY A 203 -6.66 -9.47 -9.80
CA GLY A 203 -5.51 -9.38 -8.89
C GLY A 203 -4.23 -8.97 -9.62
N ILE A 204 -3.10 -9.59 -9.28
CA ILE A 204 -1.81 -9.31 -9.96
C ILE A 204 -1.83 -9.68 -11.46
N TYR A 205 -2.70 -10.60 -11.89
CA TYR A 205 -2.81 -10.99 -13.29
C TYR A 205 -3.51 -9.94 -14.15
N TYR A 206 -4.12 -8.92 -13.54
CA TYR A 206 -4.59 -7.75 -14.27
C TYR A 206 -3.48 -7.12 -15.11
N TYR A 207 -2.21 -7.20 -14.67
CA TYR A 207 -1.09 -6.64 -15.42
C TYR A 207 -0.82 -7.34 -16.76
N LEU A 208 -1.28 -8.59 -16.95
CA LEU A 208 -1.25 -9.27 -18.25
C LEU A 208 -2.24 -8.68 -19.27
N SER A 209 -3.24 -7.93 -18.80
CA SER A 209 -4.21 -7.26 -19.68
C SER A 209 -3.66 -5.95 -20.30
N PHE A 210 -2.50 -5.48 -19.83
CA PHE A 210 -1.75 -4.40 -20.48
C PHE A 210 -0.88 -5.00 -21.59
N ALA A 211 -1.04 -4.52 -22.82
CA ALA A 211 -0.25 -4.97 -23.96
C ALA A 211 1.24 -4.61 -23.80
N GLY A 212 2.13 -5.56 -24.13
CA GLY A 212 3.57 -5.33 -24.28
C GLY A 212 4.44 -5.70 -23.07
N TYR A 213 5.74 -5.45 -23.20
CA TYR A 213 6.78 -5.76 -22.21
C TYR A 213 6.51 -5.15 -20.82
N GLY A 214 5.83 -4.00 -20.77
CA GLY A 214 5.48 -3.33 -19.51
C GLY A 214 4.54 -4.13 -18.61
N GLY A 215 3.55 -4.83 -19.17
CA GLY A 215 2.62 -5.65 -18.38
C GLY A 215 3.32 -6.82 -17.68
N VAL A 216 4.27 -7.46 -18.37
CA VAL A 216 5.09 -8.55 -17.81
C VAL A 216 6.02 -8.05 -16.71
N VAL A 217 6.66 -6.88 -16.90
CA VAL A 217 7.51 -6.27 -15.88
C VAL A 217 6.71 -5.95 -14.62
N ILE A 218 5.54 -5.31 -14.74
CA ILE A 218 4.72 -4.99 -13.57
C ILE A 218 4.26 -6.27 -12.85
N LEU A 219 3.86 -7.32 -13.60
CA LEU A 219 3.49 -8.60 -13.01
C LEU A 219 4.63 -9.19 -12.17
N VAL A 220 5.86 -9.24 -12.70
CA VAL A 220 7.03 -9.78 -11.98
C VAL A 220 7.31 -8.95 -10.72
N LEU A 221 7.25 -7.63 -10.81
CA LEU A 221 7.42 -6.75 -9.65
C LEU A 221 6.36 -7.01 -8.58
N SER A 222 5.09 -7.18 -8.98
CA SER A 222 4.00 -7.50 -8.05
C SER A 222 4.19 -8.86 -7.39
N LEU A 223 4.62 -9.89 -8.14
CA LEU A 223 4.91 -11.23 -7.59
C LEU A 223 5.99 -11.18 -6.50
N VAL A 224 7.08 -10.44 -6.75
CA VAL A 224 8.17 -10.28 -5.78
C VAL A 224 7.71 -9.50 -4.55
N ALA A 225 6.97 -8.40 -4.75
CA ALA A 225 6.45 -7.59 -3.66
C ALA A 225 5.50 -8.39 -2.75
N GLU A 226 4.56 -9.13 -3.34
CA GLU A 226 3.61 -9.96 -2.62
C GLU A 226 4.30 -11.14 -1.91
N GLY A 227 5.27 -11.79 -2.56
CA GLY A 227 6.09 -12.83 -1.94
C GLY A 227 6.83 -12.33 -0.70
N LEU A 228 7.46 -11.16 -0.78
CA LEU A 228 8.13 -10.52 0.36
C LEU A 228 7.14 -10.16 1.48
N LEU A 229 5.96 -9.64 1.14
CA LEU A 229 4.92 -9.30 2.11
C LEU A 229 4.41 -10.54 2.85
N ILE A 230 4.13 -11.63 2.13
CA ILE A 230 3.70 -12.91 2.71
C ILE A 230 4.78 -13.45 3.66
N LEU A 231 6.04 -13.48 3.24
CA LEU A 231 7.15 -13.97 4.06
C LEU A 231 7.34 -13.11 5.31
N ALA A 232 7.33 -11.79 5.17
CA ALA A 232 7.41 -10.86 6.29
C ALA A 232 6.27 -11.10 7.28
N SER A 233 5.05 -11.28 6.75
CA SER A 233 3.85 -11.50 7.54
C SER A 233 3.85 -12.84 8.26
N TYR A 234 4.32 -13.90 7.60
CA TYR A 234 4.51 -15.21 8.24
C TYR A 234 5.50 -15.13 9.40
N MET A 235 6.64 -14.46 9.21
CA MET A 235 7.64 -14.27 10.27
C MET A 235 7.09 -13.43 11.43
N GLY A 236 6.33 -12.37 11.12
CA GLY A 236 5.64 -11.53 12.09
C GLY A 236 4.63 -12.32 12.93
N TYR A 237 3.76 -13.08 12.27
CA TYR A 237 2.78 -13.95 12.91
C TYR A 237 3.45 -14.98 13.83
N LYS A 238 4.46 -15.70 13.33
CA LYS A 238 5.15 -16.76 14.07
C LYS A 238 5.92 -16.20 15.25
N GLY A 239 6.55 -15.03 15.11
CA GLY A 239 7.22 -14.34 16.21
C GLY A 239 6.25 -13.91 17.31
N LEU A 240 5.13 -13.30 16.95
CA LEU A 240 4.13 -12.84 17.93
C LEU A 240 3.35 -13.99 18.58
N LYS A 241 3.21 -15.13 17.91
CA LYS A 241 2.68 -16.36 18.53
C LYS A 241 3.63 -16.88 19.61
N GLY A 242 4.95 -16.84 19.36
CA GLY A 242 5.97 -17.20 20.36
C GLY A 242 6.01 -16.22 21.54
N ALA A 243 5.86 -14.91 21.28
CA ALA A 243 5.88 -13.85 22.29
C ALA A 243 4.73 -13.90 23.32
N ARG A 244 3.67 -14.67 23.06
CA ARG A 244 2.50 -14.80 23.95
C ARG A 244 2.49 -16.07 24.78
N LEU A 245 3.38 -17.02 24.48
CA LEU A 245 3.49 -18.29 25.19
C LEU A 245 4.62 -18.27 26.23
N GLY A 246 5.32 -17.14 26.38
CA GLY A 246 6.27 -16.84 27.45
C GLY A 246 5.82 -15.60 28.20
#